data_AF-A0A9P5VNK3-F1
#
_entry.id   AF-A0A9P5VNK3-F1
#
_cell.length_a   1.000
_cell.length_b   1.000
_cell.length_c   1.000
_cell.angle_alpha   90.00
_cell.angle_beta   90.00
_cell.angle_gamma   90.00
#
_symmetry.space_group_name_H-M   'P 1'
#
loop_
_entity.id
_entity.type
_entity.pdbx_description
1 polymer ?
#
loop_
_entity_poly.entity_id
_entity_poly.type
_entity_poly.pdbx_seq_one_letter_code
_entity_poly.pdbx_strand_id
1 'polypeptide(L)'
;MLVKYTLAVLASFLVASSVSANKKRCEKACTLEYDPICARSKTGDLEEFGNTCAFEIAVCSEPYLDWQAVSKGPCEDLKKCGKMCTKEYNPICARSKTGELKEFGNPCMFDIAVCSEPYLDWQEIIKGPCDAVKNTDKPN
;
A
#
# COMPACT_ATOMS: atom_id res chain seq x y z
N MET A 1 26.59 -10.90 53.61
CA MET A 1 25.68 -11.39 52.56
C MET A 1 24.57 -10.37 52.40
N LEU A 2 24.63 -9.50 51.39
CA LEU A 2 23.51 -8.63 51.01
C LEU A 2 23.21 -8.84 49.53
N VAL A 3 21.91 -8.95 49.28
CA VAL A 3 21.26 -9.52 48.11
C VAL A 3 21.55 -8.68 46.85
N LYS A 4 22.01 -9.37 45.80
CA LYS A 4 22.15 -8.83 44.43
C LYS A 4 20.76 -8.56 43.85
N TYR A 5 20.67 -7.56 42.96
CA TYR A 5 19.53 -7.17 42.10
C TYR A 5 18.59 -6.05 42.58
N THR A 6 18.85 -4.84 42.07
CA THR A 6 17.85 -3.97 41.40
C THR A 6 18.61 -3.22 40.30
N LEU A 7 18.70 -3.83 39.12
CA LEU A 7 17.91 -3.51 37.92
C LEU A 7 18.25 -2.12 37.36
N ALA A 8 19.07 -2.17 36.32
CA ALA A 8 19.45 -1.08 35.46
C ALA A 8 18.20 -0.38 34.87
N VAL A 9 17.97 0.87 35.28
CA VAL A 9 17.01 1.78 34.63
C VAL A 9 17.67 3.13 34.45
N LEU A 10 18.77 3.19 33.69
CA LEU A 10 19.41 4.46 33.27
C LEU A 10 20.01 4.34 31.87
N ALA A 11 19.27 3.76 30.92
CA ALA A 11 19.69 3.71 29.52
C ALA A 11 18.49 3.79 28.57
N SER A 12 17.72 4.89 28.62
CA SER A 12 16.59 5.07 27.71
C SER A 12 16.24 6.54 27.47
N PHE A 13 17.20 7.38 27.10
CA PHE A 13 16.93 8.69 26.49
C PHE A 13 18.07 9.12 25.54
N LEU A 14 18.26 8.43 24.42
CA LEU A 14 19.12 8.90 23.31
C LEU A 14 18.57 8.52 21.91
N VAL A 15 17.25 8.59 21.70
CA VAL A 15 16.67 8.34 20.36
C VAL A 15 16.00 9.56 19.71
N ALA A 16 16.02 10.74 20.35
CA ALA A 16 15.35 11.93 19.80
C ALA A 16 16.14 12.67 18.70
N SER A 17 17.45 12.42 18.57
CA SER A 17 18.33 13.27 17.76
C SER A 17 18.30 12.97 16.25
N SER A 18 17.90 11.78 15.83
CA SER A 18 17.95 11.35 14.42
C SER A 18 16.73 11.79 13.60
N VAL A 19 15.57 12.01 14.23
CA VAL A 19 14.32 12.39 13.52
C VAL A 19 14.41 13.81 12.97
N SER A 20 14.96 14.75 13.74
CA SER A 20 14.99 16.18 13.37
C SER A 20 16.01 16.52 12.28
N ALA A 21 17.14 15.82 12.23
CA ALA A 21 18.18 16.06 11.22
C ALA A 21 17.73 15.66 9.81
N ASN A 22 16.91 14.61 9.67
CA ASN A 22 16.44 14.14 8.36
C ASN A 22 15.44 15.12 7.73
N LYS A 23 14.55 15.69 8.55
CA LYS A 23 13.56 16.68 8.08
C LYS A 23 14.22 17.88 7.38
N LYS A 24 15.29 18.45 7.96
CA LYS A 24 16.02 19.60 7.37
C LYS A 24 16.68 19.31 6.02
N ARG A 25 17.08 18.06 5.76
CA ARG A 25 17.68 17.67 4.47
C ARG A 25 16.63 17.58 3.36
N CYS A 26 15.41 17.25 3.73
CA CYS A 26 14.29 17.03 2.81
C CYS A 26 13.46 18.29 2.58
N GLU A 27 13.66 19.33 3.39
CA GLU A 27 13.01 20.63 3.24
C GLU A 27 13.35 21.26 1.87
N LYS A 28 12.32 21.42 1.03
CA LYS A 28 12.36 22.21 -0.19
C LYS A 28 11.06 22.99 -0.33
N ALA A 29 11.11 24.10 -1.06
CA ALA A 29 9.90 24.84 -1.40
C ALA A 29 9.10 24.06 -2.45
N CYS A 30 7.81 23.90 -2.20
CA CYS A 30 6.85 23.38 -3.18
C CYS A 30 5.93 24.50 -3.66
N THR A 31 5.52 24.41 -4.91
CA THR A 31 4.43 25.19 -5.46
C THR A 31 3.08 24.72 -4.85
N LEU A 32 2.05 25.57 -4.92
CA LEU A 32 0.74 25.34 -4.28
C LEU A 32 -0.32 24.78 -5.24
N GLU A 33 0.09 24.29 -6.42
CA GLU A 33 -0.79 23.56 -7.32
C GLU A 33 -1.33 22.31 -6.64
N TYR A 34 -2.59 22.03 -6.92
CA TYR A 34 -3.26 20.82 -6.47
C TYR A 34 -3.26 19.81 -7.62
N ASP A 35 -2.36 18.84 -7.52
CA ASP A 35 -2.24 17.67 -8.41
C ASP A 35 -2.02 16.44 -7.54
N PRO A 36 -3.08 16.00 -6.82
CA PRO A 36 -2.95 15.16 -5.65
C PRO A 36 -2.39 13.77 -5.98
N ILE A 37 -1.67 13.20 -5.03
CA ILE A 37 -1.21 11.82 -5.05
C ILE A 37 -1.77 11.13 -3.81
N CYS A 38 -2.49 10.04 -4.01
CA CYS A 38 -2.79 9.13 -2.93
C CYS A 38 -1.63 8.14 -2.77
N ALA A 39 -1.06 8.07 -1.57
CA ALA A 39 -0.02 7.11 -1.23
C ALA A 39 -0.44 6.26 -0.04
N ARG A 40 0.22 5.11 0.07
CA ARG A 40 0.03 4.14 1.12
C ARG A 40 1.30 3.99 1.94
N SER A 41 1.17 3.96 3.26
CA SER A 41 2.28 3.66 4.16
C SER A 41 2.53 2.14 4.25
N LYS A 42 3.65 1.77 4.85
CA LYS A 42 3.98 0.38 5.20
C LYS A 42 2.91 -0.33 6.01
N THR A 43 2.17 0.40 6.85
CA THR A 43 1.08 -0.13 7.69
C THR A 43 -0.25 -0.23 6.96
N GLY A 44 -0.33 0.31 5.74
CA GLY A 44 -1.53 0.26 4.89
C GLY A 44 -2.39 1.52 4.95
N ASP A 45 -2.00 2.53 5.73
CA ASP A 45 -2.73 3.79 5.84
C ASP A 45 -2.63 4.59 4.54
N LEU A 46 -3.74 5.20 4.13
CA LEU A 46 -3.80 6.06 2.95
C LEU A 46 -3.66 7.52 3.35
N GLU A 47 -2.78 8.24 2.66
CA GLU A 47 -2.58 9.67 2.83
C GLU A 47 -2.55 10.37 1.47
N GLU A 48 -3.20 11.53 1.40
CA GLU A 48 -3.23 12.38 0.22
C GLU A 48 -2.18 13.47 0.34
N PHE A 49 -1.30 13.55 -0.65
CA PHE A 49 -0.32 14.61 -0.80
C PHE A 49 -0.82 15.58 -1.86
N GLY A 50 -0.82 16.89 -1.54
CA GLY A 50 -1.41 17.91 -2.43
C GLY A 50 -0.76 18.00 -3.82
N ASN A 51 0.50 17.59 -3.94
CA ASN A 51 1.21 17.41 -5.21
C ASN A 51 2.44 16.49 -5.07
N THR A 52 3.09 16.21 -6.20
CA THR A 52 4.32 15.39 -6.27
C THR A 52 5.43 15.92 -5.36
N CYS A 53 5.59 17.24 -5.27
CA CYS A 53 6.64 17.84 -4.44
C CYS A 53 6.42 17.54 -2.96
N ALA A 54 5.18 17.67 -2.46
CA ALA A 54 4.83 17.33 -1.08
C ALA A 54 5.04 15.84 -0.78
N PHE A 55 4.67 14.96 -1.73
CA PHE A 55 4.90 13.53 -1.61
C PHE A 55 6.39 13.18 -1.51
N GLU A 56 7.24 13.76 -2.35
CA GLU A 56 8.69 13.53 -2.33
C GLU A 56 9.34 14.00 -1.02
N ILE A 57 8.86 15.11 -0.44
CA ILE A 57 9.31 15.55 0.89
C ILE A 57 9.00 14.47 1.92
N ALA A 58 7.78 13.94 1.94
CA ALA A 58 7.37 12.89 2.87
C ALA A 58 8.18 11.60 2.71
N VAL A 59 8.39 11.12 1.47
CA VAL A 59 9.26 9.96 1.18
C VAL A 59 10.68 10.18 1.74
N CYS A 60 11.22 11.38 1.59
CA CYS A 60 12.55 11.71 2.07
C CYS A 60 12.62 11.84 3.60
N SER A 61 11.68 12.57 4.21
CA SER A 61 11.72 12.91 5.63
C SER A 61 11.30 11.75 6.53
N GLU A 62 10.45 10.87 6.02
CA GLU A 62 9.84 9.76 6.76
C GLU A 62 10.07 8.41 6.06
N PRO A 63 11.34 8.02 5.80
CA PRO A 63 11.64 6.81 5.03
C PRO A 63 11.18 5.52 5.72
N TYR A 64 10.92 5.57 7.04
CA TYR A 64 10.41 4.43 7.81
C TYR A 64 8.94 4.11 7.53
N LEU A 65 8.18 5.07 6.97
CA LEU A 65 6.80 4.85 6.54
C LEU A 65 6.71 4.17 5.18
N ASP A 66 7.81 4.10 4.42
CA ASP A 66 7.87 3.44 3.10
C ASP A 66 6.68 3.82 2.20
N TRP A 67 6.47 5.13 2.07
CA TRP A 67 5.36 5.68 1.30
C TRP A 67 5.42 5.23 -0.17
N GLN A 68 4.36 4.59 -0.64
CA GLN A 68 4.21 4.17 -2.03
C GLN A 68 3.01 4.86 -2.67
N ALA A 69 3.23 5.60 -3.76
CA ALA A 69 2.14 6.17 -4.53
C ALA A 69 1.25 5.04 -5.08
N VAL A 70 -0.05 5.09 -4.78
CA VAL A 70 -1.03 4.08 -5.20
C VAL A 70 -2.01 4.59 -6.24
N SER A 71 -2.21 5.92 -6.32
CA SER A 71 -3.02 6.54 -7.36
C SER A 71 -2.57 7.99 -7.64
N LYS A 72 -2.76 8.43 -8.89
CA LYS A 72 -2.77 9.86 -9.24
C LYS A 72 -4.19 10.36 -9.03
N GLY A 73 -4.38 11.26 -8.07
CA GLY A 73 -5.68 11.73 -7.64
C GLY A 73 -5.86 11.67 -6.11
N PRO A 74 -6.98 12.23 -5.61
CA PRO A 74 -7.35 12.17 -4.20
C PRO A 74 -7.52 10.74 -3.68
N CYS A 75 -7.24 10.50 -2.40
CA CYS A 75 -7.48 9.18 -1.80
C CYS A 75 -8.97 8.81 -1.72
N GLU A 76 -9.87 9.80 -1.77
CA GLU A 76 -11.31 9.56 -1.80
C GLU A 76 -11.75 8.78 -3.05
N ASP A 77 -11.03 8.91 -4.18
CA ASP A 77 -11.40 8.19 -5.40
C ASP A 77 -11.26 6.68 -5.25
N LEU A 78 -10.30 6.21 -4.43
CA LEU A 78 -10.19 4.79 -4.08
C LEU A 78 -11.37 4.28 -3.23
N LYS A 79 -12.06 5.18 -2.51
CA LYS A 79 -13.27 4.84 -1.74
C LYS A 79 -14.50 4.68 -2.64
N LYS A 80 -14.49 5.28 -3.84
CA LYS A 80 -15.61 5.23 -4.81
C LYS A 80 -15.74 3.89 -5.53
N CYS A 81 -14.82 2.95 -5.31
CA CYS A 81 -14.84 1.61 -5.90
C CYS A 81 -16.01 0.74 -5.41
N GLY A 82 -16.69 1.11 -4.33
CA GLY A 82 -17.79 0.35 -3.75
C GLY A 82 -19.06 0.35 -4.60
N LYS A 83 -19.16 -0.57 -5.57
CA LYS A 83 -20.42 -0.95 -6.22
C LYS A 83 -21.01 -2.19 -5.55
N MET A 84 -22.34 -2.32 -5.55
CA MET A 84 -22.98 -3.57 -5.10
C MET A 84 -22.78 -4.65 -6.17
N CYS A 85 -22.16 -5.76 -5.79
CA CYS A 85 -22.06 -6.94 -6.64
C CYS A 85 -23.17 -7.94 -6.31
N THR A 86 -23.67 -8.62 -7.33
CA THR A 86 -24.49 -9.83 -7.16
C THR A 86 -23.63 -10.94 -6.55
N LYS A 87 -24.30 -11.98 -6.00
CA LYS A 87 -23.65 -13.17 -5.44
C LYS A 87 -23.55 -14.33 -6.43
N GLU A 88 -23.65 -14.04 -7.73
CA GLU A 88 -23.43 -15.05 -8.76
C GLU A 88 -21.98 -15.54 -8.74
N TYR A 89 -21.79 -16.83 -9.03
CA TYR A 89 -20.47 -17.42 -9.12
C TYR A 89 -20.06 -17.53 -10.60
N ASN A 90 -19.15 -16.65 -11.00
CA ASN A 90 -18.55 -16.59 -12.34
C ASN A 90 -17.05 -16.23 -12.17
N PRO A 91 -16.24 -17.16 -11.64
CA PRO A 91 -14.99 -16.84 -10.99
C PRO A 91 -13.95 -16.27 -11.97
N ILE A 92 -13.06 -15.42 -11.44
CA ILE A 92 -11.85 -14.96 -12.10
C ILE A 92 -10.67 -15.32 -11.21
N CYS A 93 -9.65 -15.97 -11.77
CA CYS A 93 -8.37 -16.10 -11.10
C CYS A 93 -7.43 -15.01 -11.61
N ALA A 94 -6.88 -14.23 -10.68
CA ALA A 94 -5.93 -13.19 -10.98
C ALA A 94 -4.67 -13.30 -10.12
N ARG A 95 -3.60 -12.66 -10.60
CA ARG A 95 -2.30 -12.60 -9.93
C ARG A 95 -1.95 -11.17 -9.59
N SER A 96 -1.45 -10.94 -8.38
CA SER A 96 -0.94 -9.64 -7.97
C SER A 96 0.50 -9.43 -8.48
N LYS A 97 0.99 -8.20 -8.38
CA LYS A 97 2.39 -7.82 -8.61
C LYS A 97 3.41 -8.67 -7.84
N THR A 98 3.05 -9.17 -6.65
CA THR A 98 3.92 -10.01 -5.82
C THR A 98 3.87 -11.50 -6.20
N GLY A 99 2.99 -11.87 -7.14
CA GLY A 99 2.80 -13.25 -7.58
C GLY A 99 1.72 -14.03 -6.83
N GLU A 100 1.01 -13.40 -5.89
CA GLU A 100 -0.10 -14.02 -5.16
C GLU A 100 -1.27 -14.31 -6.11
N LEU A 101 -1.80 -15.53 -6.06
CA LEU A 101 -3.01 -15.93 -6.79
C LEU A 101 -4.24 -15.73 -5.90
N LYS A 102 -5.28 -15.10 -6.46
CA LYS A 102 -6.56 -14.89 -5.77
C LYS A 102 -7.72 -15.15 -6.73
N GLU A 103 -8.70 -15.88 -6.23
CA GLU A 103 -9.99 -16.07 -6.90
C GLU A 103 -10.98 -14.99 -6.47
N PHE A 104 -11.59 -14.34 -7.44
CA PHE A 104 -12.69 -13.41 -7.27
C PHE A 104 -13.98 -14.09 -7.71
N GLY A 105 -15.03 -14.05 -6.87
CA GLY A 105 -16.25 -14.83 -7.11
C GLY A 105 -17.00 -14.46 -8.39
N ASN A 106 -16.85 -13.22 -8.86
CA ASN A 106 -17.38 -12.75 -10.14
C ASN A 106 -16.59 -11.52 -10.67
N PRO A 107 -16.82 -11.11 -11.93
CA PRO A 107 -16.14 -9.95 -12.52
C PRO A 107 -16.37 -8.64 -11.76
N CYS A 108 -17.56 -8.46 -11.17
CA CYS A 108 -17.84 -7.27 -10.37
C CYS A 108 -16.91 -7.18 -9.15
N MET A 109 -16.69 -8.29 -8.43
CA MET A 109 -15.76 -8.33 -7.28
C MET A 109 -14.31 -8.10 -7.70
N PHE A 110 -13.91 -8.62 -8.87
CA PHE A 110 -12.58 -8.37 -9.44
C PHE A 110 -12.38 -6.87 -9.76
N ASP A 111 -13.35 -6.23 -10.44
CA ASP A 111 -13.29 -4.79 -10.75
C ASP A 111 -13.16 -3.94 -9.48
N ILE A 112 -13.88 -4.30 -8.41
CA ILE A 112 -13.77 -3.60 -7.12
C ILE A 112 -12.33 -3.69 -6.62
N ALA A 113 -11.74 -4.88 -6.62
CA ALA A 113 -10.38 -5.07 -6.15
C ALA A 113 -9.33 -4.33 -7.01
N VAL A 114 -9.47 -4.37 -8.34
CA VAL A 114 -8.62 -3.58 -9.25
C VAL A 114 -8.71 -2.08 -8.93
N CYS A 115 -9.92 -1.59 -8.64
CA CYS A 115 -10.16 -0.19 -8.32
C CYS A 115 -9.66 0.19 -6.91
N SER A 116 -9.98 -0.61 -5.88
CA SER A 116 -9.71 -0.27 -4.48
C SER A 116 -8.30 -0.64 -4.03
N GLU A 117 -7.65 -1.55 -4.75
CA GLU A 117 -6.31 -2.05 -4.46
C GLU A 117 -5.37 -1.95 -5.69
N PRO A 118 -5.24 -0.76 -6.33
CA PRO A 118 -4.49 -0.62 -7.58
C PRO A 118 -3.00 -0.96 -7.44
N TYR A 119 -2.45 -0.84 -6.23
CA TYR A 119 -1.06 -1.18 -5.90
C TYR A 119 -0.77 -2.69 -5.98
N LEU A 120 -1.80 -3.55 -5.89
CA LEU A 120 -1.64 -4.99 -6.09
C LEU A 120 -1.51 -5.34 -7.57
N ASP A 121 -1.83 -4.41 -8.49
CA ASP A 121 -1.77 -4.62 -9.95
C ASP A 121 -2.36 -5.99 -10.33
N TRP A 122 -3.62 -6.21 -9.94
CA TRP A 122 -4.30 -7.47 -10.18
C TRP A 122 -4.45 -7.72 -11.68
N GLN A 123 -3.84 -8.79 -12.17
CA GLN A 123 -3.90 -9.22 -13.57
C GLN A 123 -4.73 -10.49 -13.70
N GLU A 124 -5.80 -10.46 -14.49
CA GLU A 124 -6.57 -11.65 -14.86
C GLU A 124 -5.65 -12.66 -15.54
N ILE A 125 -5.60 -13.89 -15.02
CA ILE A 125 -4.91 -15.00 -15.67
C ILE A 125 -5.92 -15.81 -16.49
N ILE A 126 -7.02 -16.22 -15.84
CA ILE A 126 -8.08 -17.00 -16.46
C ILE A 126 -9.45 -16.58 -15.94
N LYS A 127 -10.46 -16.74 -16.80
CA LYS A 127 -11.87 -16.78 -16.41
C LYS A 127 -12.18 -18.19 -15.92
N GLY A 128 -12.26 -18.35 -14.61
CA GLY A 128 -12.37 -19.64 -13.95
C GLY A 128 -11.76 -19.62 -12.55
N PRO A 129 -11.95 -20.71 -11.79
CA PRO A 129 -11.37 -20.85 -10.46
C PRO A 129 -9.85 -21.00 -10.52
N CYS A 130 -9.15 -20.60 -9.45
CA CYS A 130 -7.68 -20.62 -9.45
C CYS A 130 -7.06 -22.03 -9.53
N ASP A 131 -7.79 -23.07 -9.12
CA ASP A 131 -7.32 -24.46 -9.26
C ASP A 131 -7.15 -24.89 -10.73
N ALA A 132 -7.83 -24.22 -11.68
CA ALA A 132 -7.69 -24.48 -13.10
C ALA A 132 -6.37 -23.94 -13.70
N VAL A 133 -5.64 -23.06 -13.00
CA VAL A 133 -4.35 -22.52 -13.46
C VAL A 133 -3.29 -23.61 -13.58
N LYS A 134 -3.36 -24.69 -12.79
CA LYS A 134 -2.41 -25.82 -12.86
C LYS A 134 -2.50 -26.62 -14.17
N ASN A 135 -3.56 -26.42 -14.97
CA ASN A 135 -3.78 -27.14 -16.22
C ASN A 135 -3.29 -26.39 -17.47
N THR A 136 -2.80 -25.15 -17.34
CA THR A 136 -2.38 -24.34 -18.51
C THR A 136 -0.87 -24.42 -18.80
N ASP A 137 -0.08 -24.98 -17.89
CA ASP A 137 1.40 -25.09 -18.02
C ASP A 137 1.88 -26.45 -18.54
N LYS A 138 0.98 -27.33 -18.99
CA LYS A 138 1.39 -28.56 -19.69
C LYS A 138 1.40 -28.30 -21.20
N PRO A 139 2.57 -28.00 -21.82
CA PRO A 139 2.67 -28.04 -23.27
C PRO A 139 2.37 -29.47 -23.71
N ASN A 140 1.57 -29.57 -24.77
CA ASN A 140 1.27 -30.82 -25.46
C ASN A 140 2.55 -31.40 -26.09
#